data_AF-U6DS91-F1
#
_entry.id   AF-U6DS91-F1
#
_cell.length_a   1.000
_cell.length_b   1.000
_cell.length_c   1.000
_cell.angle_alpha   90.00
_cell.angle_beta   90.00
_cell.angle_gamma   90.00
#
_symmetry.space_group_name_H-M   'P 1'
#
loop_
_entity.id
_entity.type
_entity.pdbx_description
1 polymer ?
#
loop_
_entity_poly.entity_id
_entity_poly.type
_entity_poly.pdbx_seq_one_letter_code
_entity_poly.pdbx_strand_id
1 'polypeptide(L)'
;MFQKEQVDPLQMKLQQVNGLGQGLIQSAGKNCDVQGLEHDMEEINARWNTLNKKVAQRIAQLQEALLHCGKFQDALEPLLSWLADTEELIANQKPPSAEYKVVKAQIQEQKLLQRLLDDRKATVDMLQAEGGRIAQSAELTDREKITGQLEGLESRWTGLLSKAAARQKQLEDILVLAKQFHETAEPISDFLSVTEKKLANSEPVGTQTAKIQQQITRHKA
;
A
#
# COMPACT_ATOMS: atom_id res chain seq x y z
N MET A 1 -4.18 18.09 31.10
CA MET A 1 -4.89 17.77 32.36
C MET A 1 -3.87 17.48 33.46
N PHE A 2 -3.11 16.38 33.41
CA PHE A 2 -2.13 16.01 34.46
C PHE A 2 -1.11 17.10 34.85
N GLN A 3 -0.33 17.65 33.91
CA GLN A 3 0.68 18.68 34.24
C GLN A 3 0.04 19.93 34.86
N LYS A 4 -0.99 20.47 34.19
CA LYS A 4 -1.69 21.68 34.63
C LYS A 4 -2.38 21.54 35.99
N GLU A 5 -2.92 20.36 36.31
CA GLU A 5 -3.74 20.17 37.50
C GLU A 5 -2.96 19.61 38.69
N GLN A 6 -1.93 18.80 38.44
CA GLN A 6 -1.20 18.10 39.51
C GLN A 6 0.22 18.60 39.70
N VAL A 7 0.88 19.07 38.63
CA VAL A 7 2.29 19.49 38.68
C VAL A 7 2.38 20.99 38.91
N ASP A 8 1.75 21.81 38.08
CA ASP A 8 1.86 23.27 38.15
C ASP A 8 1.54 23.85 39.56
N PRO A 9 0.53 23.38 40.31
CA PRO A 9 0.27 23.88 41.67
C PRO A 9 1.38 23.58 42.68
N LEU A 10 2.17 22.52 42.46
CA LEU A 10 3.29 22.15 43.33
C LEU A 10 4.49 23.07 43.14
N GLN A 11 4.63 23.72 41.97
CA GLN A 11 5.70 24.68 41.72
C GLN A 11 5.66 25.85 42.72
N MET A 12 4.46 26.38 42.98
CA MET A 12 4.25 27.46 43.94
C MET A 12 4.60 27.02 45.36
N LYS A 13 4.21 25.79 45.75
CA LYS A 13 4.54 25.23 47.07
C LYS A 13 6.04 25.02 47.23
N LEU A 14 6.73 24.56 46.19
CA LEU A 14 8.18 24.43 46.22
C LEU A 14 8.88 25.77 46.39
N GLN A 15 8.44 26.81 45.69
CA GLN A 15 8.98 28.16 45.86
C GLN A 15 8.79 28.67 47.29
N GLN A 16 7.64 28.38 47.91
CA GLN A 16 7.39 28.71 49.32
C GLN A 16 8.32 27.94 50.26
N VAL A 17 8.48 26.63 50.09
CA VAL A 17 9.40 25.81 50.89
C VAL A 17 10.83 26.32 50.77
N ASN A 18 11.28 26.62 49.55
CA ASN A 18 12.61 27.17 49.31
C ASN A 18 12.80 28.54 49.97
N GLY A 19 11.81 29.44 49.88
CA GLY A 19 11.87 30.75 50.51
C GLY A 19 11.92 30.65 52.05
N LEU A 20 11.11 29.78 52.65
CA LEU A 20 11.12 29.53 54.09
C LEU A 20 12.44 28.92 54.55
N GLY A 21 12.96 27.92 53.83
CA GLY A 21 14.23 27.28 54.14
C GLY A 21 15.41 28.25 54.06
N GLN A 22 15.49 29.08 53.01
CA GLN A 22 16.49 30.14 52.92
C GLN A 22 16.39 31.15 54.07
N GLY A 23 15.16 31.55 54.44
CA GLY A 23 14.94 32.46 55.56
C GLY A 23 15.42 31.89 56.91
N LEU A 24 15.21 30.59 57.14
CA LEU A 24 15.69 29.88 58.34
C LEU A 24 17.23 29.83 58.38
N ILE A 25 17.87 29.49 57.26
CA ILE A 25 19.34 29.46 57.15
C ILE A 25 19.94 30.85 57.44
N GLN A 26 19.36 31.91 56.87
CA GLN A 26 19.84 33.29 57.08
C GLN A 26 19.65 33.79 58.52
N SER A 27 18.64 33.30 59.22
CA SER A 27 18.31 33.70 60.59
C SER A 27 19.06 32.86 61.65
N ALA A 28 19.79 31.83 61.23
CA ALA A 28 20.48 30.93 62.14
C ALA A 28 21.70 31.61 62.82
N GLY A 29 21.86 31.38 64.13
CA GLY A 29 23.02 31.87 64.87
C GLY A 29 24.33 31.18 64.45
N LYS A 30 25.49 31.81 64.68
CA LYS A 30 26.83 31.33 64.24
C LYS A 30 27.19 29.87 64.57
N ASN A 31 26.56 29.27 65.59
CA ASN A 31 26.84 27.89 66.04
C ASN A 31 25.68 26.92 65.73
N CYS A 32 24.68 27.34 64.97
CA CYS A 32 23.54 26.49 64.59
C CYS A 32 23.91 25.65 63.37
N ASP A 33 23.67 24.34 63.44
CA ASP A 33 23.87 23.43 62.31
C ASP A 33 22.68 23.54 61.33
N VAL A 34 22.98 23.97 60.11
CA VAL A 34 22.01 24.13 59.02
C VAL A 34 22.17 23.10 57.90
N GLN A 35 23.18 22.22 57.99
CA GLN A 35 23.53 21.30 56.90
C GLN A 35 22.40 20.34 56.55
N GLY A 36 21.68 19.84 57.56
CA GLY A 36 20.52 18.98 57.34
C GLY A 36 19.40 19.68 56.56
N LEU A 37 19.14 20.96 56.85
CA LEU A 37 18.13 21.75 56.14
C LEU A 37 18.57 22.05 54.69
N GLU A 38 19.84 22.40 54.48
CA GLU A 38 20.40 22.59 53.15
C GLU A 38 20.26 21.31 52.31
N HIS A 39 20.59 20.16 52.90
CA HIS A 39 20.45 18.85 52.26
C HIS A 39 18.99 18.53 51.90
N ASP A 40 18.05 18.72 52.82
CA ASP A 40 16.62 18.48 52.58
C ASP A 40 16.09 19.36 51.43
N MET A 41 16.51 20.63 51.40
CA MET A 41 16.16 21.55 50.32
C MET A 41 16.75 21.10 48.97
N GLU A 42 18.01 20.68 48.94
CA GLU A 42 18.64 20.14 47.74
C GLU A 42 17.91 18.88 47.24
N GLU A 43 17.57 17.94 48.14
CA GLU A 43 16.86 16.71 47.79
C GLU A 43 15.48 17.01 47.19
N ILE A 44 14.70 17.88 47.83
CA ILE A 44 13.36 18.25 47.35
C ILE A 44 13.44 18.90 45.96
N ASN A 45 14.41 19.81 45.75
CA ASN A 45 14.62 20.45 44.45
C ASN A 45 15.08 19.43 43.39
N ALA A 46 15.95 18.49 43.72
CA ALA A 46 16.40 17.43 42.82
C ALA A 46 15.24 16.51 42.40
N ARG A 47 14.38 16.13 43.35
CA ARG A 47 13.17 15.33 43.10
C ARG A 47 12.17 16.08 42.23
N TRP A 48 11.98 17.38 42.47
CA TRP A 48 11.14 18.23 41.66
C TRP A 48 11.62 18.34 40.20
N ASN A 49 12.92 18.60 40.01
CA ASN A 49 13.52 18.67 38.67
C ASN A 49 13.40 17.34 37.93
N THR A 50 13.58 16.22 38.64
CA THR A 50 13.39 14.87 38.08
C THR A 50 11.94 14.63 37.66
N LEU A 51 10.96 15.03 38.47
CA LEU A 51 9.54 14.93 38.15
C LEU A 51 9.21 15.74 36.90
N ASN A 52 9.62 17.00 36.83
CA ASN A 52 9.37 17.85 35.66
C ASN A 52 9.98 17.27 34.39
N LYS A 53 11.21 16.73 34.46
CA LYS A 53 11.83 16.04 33.33
C LYS A 53 11.00 14.84 32.86
N LYS A 54 10.53 14.00 33.79
CA LYS A 54 9.68 12.83 33.47
C LYS A 54 8.34 13.24 32.87
N VAL A 55 7.71 14.30 33.38
CA VAL A 55 6.44 14.83 32.88
C VAL A 55 6.61 15.37 31.46
N ALA A 56 7.64 16.19 31.23
CA ALA A 56 7.96 16.71 29.90
C ALA A 56 8.24 15.59 28.90
N GLN A 57 9.02 14.58 29.30
CA GLN A 57 9.30 13.40 28.48
C GLN A 57 8.01 12.63 28.14
N ARG A 58 7.12 12.42 29.12
CA ARG A 58 5.86 11.72 28.89
C ARG A 58 4.93 12.49 27.95
N ILE A 59 4.89 13.81 28.06
CA ILE A 59 4.09 14.64 27.15
C ILE A 59 4.63 14.56 25.72
N ALA A 60 5.95 14.66 25.54
CA ALA A 60 6.57 14.50 24.23
C ALA A 60 6.23 13.14 23.60
N GLN A 61 6.35 12.05 24.38
CA GLN A 61 5.98 10.71 23.93
C GLN A 61 4.51 10.59 23.53
N LEU A 62 3.60 11.18 24.30
CA LEU A 62 2.16 11.17 23.99
C LEU A 62 1.83 11.99 22.73
N GLN A 63 2.48 13.13 22.55
CA GLN A 63 2.32 13.97 21.35
C GLN A 63 2.86 13.28 20.10
N GLU A 64 4.03 12.63 20.22
CA GLU A 64 4.62 11.82 19.17
C GLU A 64 3.69 10.64 18.81
N ALA A 65 3.22 9.88 19.80
CA ALA A 65 2.28 8.79 19.57
C ALA A 65 0.99 9.27 18.88
N LEU A 66 0.42 10.41 19.33
CA LEU A 66 -0.77 10.98 18.72
C LEU A 66 -0.54 11.34 17.24
N LEU A 67 0.59 11.98 16.92
CA LEU A 67 0.95 12.33 15.55
C LEU A 67 1.04 11.09 14.65
N HIS A 68 1.66 10.04 15.16
CA HIS A 68 1.87 8.80 14.43
C HIS A 68 0.58 8.02 14.23
N CYS A 69 -0.26 7.90 15.26
CA CYS A 69 -1.59 7.32 15.13
C CYS A 69 -2.45 8.08 14.12
N GLY A 70 -2.42 9.42 14.14
CA GLY A 70 -3.14 10.24 13.16
C GLY A 70 -2.68 9.97 11.73
N LYS A 71 -1.37 10.05 11.48
CA LYS A 71 -0.80 9.77 10.15
C LYS A 71 -1.09 8.35 9.66
N PHE A 72 -1.04 7.36 10.54
CA PHE A 72 -1.37 5.99 10.21
C PHE A 72 -2.84 5.86 9.79
N GLN A 73 -3.77 6.44 10.55
CA GLN A 73 -5.20 6.40 10.23
C GLN A 73 -5.50 7.13 8.91
N ASP A 74 -4.95 8.34 8.73
CA ASP A 74 -5.14 9.15 7.52
C ASP A 74 -4.59 8.47 6.26
N ALA A 75 -3.54 7.66 6.37
CA ALA A 75 -2.97 6.92 5.25
C ALA A 75 -3.61 5.54 5.03
N LEU A 76 -4.15 4.91 6.08
CA LEU A 76 -4.76 3.59 6.00
C LEU A 76 -6.09 3.61 5.23
N GLU A 77 -6.97 4.57 5.50
CA GLU A 77 -8.30 4.63 4.87
C GLU A 77 -8.23 4.76 3.34
N PRO A 78 -7.45 5.69 2.76
CA PRO A 78 -7.29 5.77 1.30
C PRO A 78 -6.71 4.50 0.69
N LEU A 79 -5.79 3.82 1.39
CA LEU A 79 -5.23 2.56 0.91
C LEU A 79 -6.27 1.44 0.90
N LEU A 80 -7.10 1.35 1.94
CA LEU A 80 -8.17 0.33 2.02
C LEU A 80 -9.24 0.55 0.95
N SER A 81 -9.58 1.81 0.66
CA SER A 81 -10.47 2.15 -0.46
C SER A 81 -9.86 1.74 -1.79
N TRP A 82 -8.61 2.15 -2.05
CA TRP A 82 -7.92 1.80 -3.28
C TRP A 82 -7.78 0.28 -3.46
N LEU A 83 -7.53 -0.47 -2.38
CA LEU A 83 -7.51 -1.93 -2.40
C LEU A 83 -8.86 -2.50 -2.84
N ALA A 84 -9.96 -2.01 -2.29
CA ALA A 84 -11.30 -2.49 -2.65
C ALA A 84 -11.59 -2.23 -4.14
N ASP A 85 -11.32 -1.02 -4.62
CA ASP A 85 -11.51 -0.66 -6.04
C ASP A 85 -10.65 -1.52 -6.97
N THR A 86 -9.41 -1.82 -6.57
CA THR A 86 -8.48 -2.63 -7.37
C THR A 86 -8.86 -4.11 -7.34
N GLU A 87 -9.32 -4.61 -6.21
CA GLU A 87 -9.86 -5.97 -6.09
C GLU A 87 -11.09 -6.16 -6.98
N GLU A 88 -12.00 -5.17 -7.02
CA GLU A 88 -13.16 -5.16 -7.91
C GLU A 88 -12.74 -5.08 -9.38
N LEU A 89 -11.78 -4.21 -9.71
CA LEU A 89 -11.22 -4.12 -11.06
C LEU A 89 -10.71 -5.48 -11.54
N ILE A 90 -9.93 -6.19 -10.71
CA ILE A 90 -9.42 -7.53 -11.04
C ILE A 90 -10.56 -8.55 -11.18
N ALA A 91 -11.54 -8.52 -10.28
CA ALA A 91 -12.68 -9.44 -10.32
C ALA A 91 -13.52 -9.27 -11.60
N ASN A 92 -13.61 -8.05 -12.12
CA ASN A 92 -14.37 -7.70 -13.31
C ASN A 92 -13.58 -7.84 -14.62
N GLN A 93 -12.31 -8.26 -14.58
CA GLN A 93 -11.53 -8.46 -15.79
C GLN A 93 -12.11 -9.60 -16.63
N LYS A 94 -12.26 -9.34 -17.94
CA LYS A 94 -12.70 -10.36 -18.89
C LYS A 94 -11.73 -11.56 -18.90
N PRO A 95 -12.21 -12.79 -19.16
CA PRO A 95 -11.33 -13.94 -19.36
C PRO A 95 -10.28 -13.67 -20.45
N PRO A 96 -9.10 -14.31 -20.38
CA PRO A 96 -8.12 -14.28 -21.47
C PRO A 96 -8.75 -14.67 -22.82
N SER A 97 -8.50 -13.87 -23.86
CA SER A 97 -9.01 -14.13 -25.21
C SER A 97 -8.07 -15.01 -26.03
N ALA A 98 -8.62 -15.86 -26.91
CA ALA A 98 -7.84 -16.60 -27.90
C ALA A 98 -7.50 -15.76 -29.14
N GLU A 99 -8.13 -14.59 -29.31
CA GLU A 99 -7.85 -13.69 -30.44
C GLU A 99 -6.55 -12.92 -30.18
N TYR A 100 -5.57 -13.08 -31.09
CA TYR A 100 -4.23 -12.50 -30.94
C TYR A 100 -4.22 -10.99 -30.61
N LYS A 101 -5.04 -10.21 -31.33
CA LYS A 101 -5.13 -8.75 -31.10
C LYS A 101 -5.71 -8.42 -29.73
N VAL A 102 -6.70 -9.20 -29.27
CA VAL A 102 -7.40 -8.97 -28.00
C VAL A 102 -6.52 -9.35 -26.82
N VAL A 103 -5.87 -10.53 -26.84
CA VAL A 103 -4.94 -10.93 -25.76
C VAL A 103 -3.75 -9.99 -25.64
N LYS A 104 -3.26 -9.45 -26.78
CA LYS A 104 -2.22 -8.42 -26.77
C LYS A 104 -2.67 -7.14 -26.05
N ALA A 105 -3.93 -6.72 -26.23
CA ALA A 105 -4.51 -5.59 -25.51
C ALA A 105 -4.67 -5.89 -24.01
N GLN A 106 -5.19 -7.07 -23.65
CA GLN A 106 -5.30 -7.52 -22.26
C GLN A 106 -3.94 -7.54 -21.54
N ILE A 107 -2.86 -7.87 -22.22
CA ILE A 107 -1.50 -7.80 -21.66
C ILE A 107 -1.06 -6.35 -21.38
N GLN A 108 -1.46 -5.38 -22.21
CA GLN A 108 -1.15 -3.98 -21.90
C GLN A 108 -1.92 -3.48 -20.69
N GLU A 109 -3.21 -3.84 -20.58
CA GLU A 109 -4.02 -3.56 -19.38
C GLU A 109 -3.39 -4.18 -18.13
N GLN A 110 -2.94 -5.43 -18.22
CA GLN A 110 -2.28 -6.12 -17.11
C GLN A 110 -0.96 -5.46 -16.70
N LYS A 111 -0.18 -4.95 -17.66
CA LYS A 111 1.04 -4.17 -17.37
C LYS A 111 0.75 -2.86 -16.66
N LEU A 112 -0.36 -2.19 -17.00
CA LEU A 112 -0.78 -0.97 -16.31
C LEU A 112 -1.19 -1.30 -14.87
N LEU A 113 -1.95 -2.37 -14.66
CA LEU A 113 -2.28 -2.85 -13.32
C LEU A 113 -1.02 -3.16 -12.50
N GLN A 114 -0.03 -3.85 -13.08
CA GLN A 114 1.22 -4.16 -12.38
C GLN A 114 1.94 -2.88 -11.90
N ARG A 115 2.01 -1.83 -12.73
CA ARG A 115 2.60 -0.55 -12.32
C ARG A 115 1.83 0.09 -11.15
N LEU A 116 0.50 0.05 -11.17
CA LEU A 116 -0.32 0.55 -10.06
C LEU A 116 -0.04 -0.20 -8.75
N LEU A 117 0.19 -1.52 -8.82
CA LEU A 117 0.61 -2.31 -7.67
C LEU A 117 2.01 -1.90 -7.20
N ASP A 118 2.98 -1.79 -8.11
CA ASP A 118 4.35 -1.42 -7.77
C ASP A 118 4.41 -0.04 -7.09
N ASP A 119 3.65 0.94 -7.60
CA ASP A 119 3.55 2.30 -7.05
C ASP A 119 2.93 2.34 -5.63
N ARG A 120 2.18 1.30 -5.24
CA ARG A 120 1.52 1.22 -3.92
C ARG A 120 2.33 0.43 -2.91
N LYS A 121 3.29 -0.38 -3.36
CA LYS A 121 4.10 -1.24 -2.49
C LYS A 121 4.75 -0.47 -1.33
N ALA A 122 5.38 0.68 -1.62
CA ALA A 122 6.05 1.46 -0.59
C ALA A 122 5.08 1.98 0.49
N THR A 123 3.86 2.36 0.10
CA THR A 123 2.83 2.81 1.05
C THR A 123 2.34 1.66 1.93
N VAL A 124 2.15 0.47 1.37
CA VAL A 124 1.76 -0.72 2.14
C VAL A 124 2.86 -1.08 3.15
N ASP A 125 4.12 -1.13 2.71
CA ASP A 125 5.27 -1.46 3.55
C ASP A 125 5.44 -0.42 4.69
N MET A 126 5.25 0.87 4.39
CA MET A 126 5.27 1.95 5.39
C MET A 126 4.16 1.80 6.42
N LEU A 127 2.91 1.53 6.00
CA LEU A 127 1.79 1.35 6.92
C LEU A 127 1.93 0.11 7.79
N GLN A 128 2.48 -0.97 7.25
CA GLN A 128 2.81 -2.18 8.02
C GLN A 128 3.82 -1.88 9.13
N ALA A 129 4.92 -1.21 8.77
CA ALA A 129 5.95 -0.84 9.73
C ALA A 129 5.42 0.11 10.82
N GLU A 130 4.68 1.15 10.41
CA GLU A 130 4.17 2.16 11.32
C GLU A 130 3.08 1.60 12.23
N GLY A 131 2.12 0.85 11.69
CA GLY A 131 1.10 0.18 12.49
C GLY A 131 1.72 -0.80 13.49
N GLY A 132 2.74 -1.56 13.09
CA GLY A 132 3.46 -2.47 13.97
C GLY A 132 4.13 -1.73 15.14
N ARG A 133 4.72 -0.57 14.88
CA ARG A 133 5.31 0.28 15.93
C ARG A 133 4.26 0.84 16.88
N ILE A 134 3.12 1.31 16.35
CA ILE A 134 2.00 1.80 17.18
C ILE A 134 1.50 0.66 18.08
N ALA A 135 1.28 -0.53 17.52
CA ALA A 135 0.79 -1.70 18.25
C ALA A 135 1.72 -2.12 19.41
N GLN A 136 3.05 -2.01 19.25
CA GLN A 136 4.00 -2.31 20.33
C GLN A 136 3.80 -1.38 21.54
N SER A 137 3.51 -0.11 21.29
CA SER A 137 3.31 0.91 22.34
C SER A 137 1.88 0.99 22.90
N ALA A 138 0.93 0.30 22.26
CA ALA A 138 -0.48 0.33 22.63
C ALA A 138 -0.83 -0.63 23.78
N GLU A 139 -1.93 -0.34 24.47
CA GLU A 139 -2.57 -1.25 25.42
C GLU A 139 -3.07 -2.52 24.70
N LEU A 140 -3.33 -3.60 25.44
CA LEU A 140 -3.61 -4.92 24.86
C LEU A 140 -4.75 -4.90 23.81
N THR A 141 -5.88 -4.31 24.16
CA THR A 141 -7.06 -4.24 23.26
C THR A 141 -6.77 -3.49 21.96
N ASP A 142 -6.09 -2.35 22.06
CA ASP A 142 -5.76 -1.52 20.88
C ASP A 142 -4.68 -2.19 20.04
N ARG A 143 -3.71 -2.86 20.68
CA ARG A 143 -2.71 -3.67 20.01
C ARG A 143 -3.36 -4.77 19.19
N GLU A 144 -4.27 -5.55 19.77
CA GLU A 144 -4.98 -6.63 19.07
C GLU A 144 -5.76 -6.07 17.86
N LYS A 145 -6.44 -4.94 18.03
CA LYS A 145 -7.16 -4.28 16.95
C LYS A 145 -6.24 -3.87 15.80
N ILE A 146 -5.13 -3.18 16.09
CA ILE A 146 -4.18 -2.72 15.07
C ILE A 146 -3.54 -3.92 14.38
N THR A 147 -3.10 -4.92 15.12
CA THR A 147 -2.52 -6.15 14.55
C THR A 147 -3.50 -6.82 13.59
N GLY A 148 -4.78 -6.96 13.97
CA GLY A 148 -5.79 -7.53 13.08
C GLY A 148 -6.01 -6.71 11.80
N GLN A 149 -5.94 -5.38 11.88
CA GLN A 149 -6.01 -4.51 10.69
C GLN A 149 -4.80 -4.73 9.76
N LEU A 150 -3.60 -4.89 10.34
CA LEU A 150 -2.37 -5.15 9.59
C LEU A 150 -2.36 -6.52 8.92
N GLU A 151 -2.80 -7.56 9.63
CA GLU A 151 -2.95 -8.91 9.07
C GLU A 151 -3.97 -8.93 7.92
N GLY A 152 -5.09 -8.23 8.09
CA GLY A 152 -6.09 -8.07 7.03
C GLY A 152 -5.54 -7.34 5.81
N LEU A 153 -4.77 -6.27 6.03
CA LEU A 153 -4.10 -5.52 4.97
C LEU A 153 -3.08 -6.41 4.21
N GLU A 154 -2.23 -7.13 4.93
CA GLU A 154 -1.23 -8.02 4.34
C GLU A 154 -1.87 -9.15 3.52
N SER A 155 -2.90 -9.79 4.07
CA SER A 155 -3.62 -10.87 3.40
C SER A 155 -4.26 -10.40 2.09
N ARG A 156 -4.95 -9.26 2.12
CA ARG A 156 -5.55 -8.66 0.92
C ARG A 156 -4.49 -8.27 -0.11
N TRP A 157 -3.41 -7.62 0.33
CA TRP A 157 -2.32 -7.18 -0.53
C TRP A 157 -1.63 -8.36 -1.23
N THR A 158 -1.24 -9.39 -0.47
CA THR A 158 -0.59 -10.59 -1.02
C THR A 158 -1.53 -11.38 -1.93
N GLY A 159 -2.81 -11.47 -1.58
CA GLY A 159 -3.86 -12.05 -2.43
C GLY A 159 -4.01 -11.31 -3.76
N LEU A 160 -3.97 -9.97 -3.74
CA LEU A 160 -4.04 -9.12 -4.93
C LEU A 160 -2.84 -9.36 -5.85
N LEU A 161 -1.62 -9.35 -5.30
CA LEU A 161 -0.38 -9.62 -6.04
C LEU A 161 -0.40 -11.02 -6.68
N SER A 162 -0.85 -12.03 -5.93
CA SER A 162 -0.95 -13.41 -6.41
C SER A 162 -1.92 -13.53 -7.58
N LYS A 163 -3.11 -12.93 -7.49
CA LYS A 163 -4.10 -12.91 -8.58
C LYS A 163 -3.55 -12.20 -9.83
N ALA A 164 -2.88 -11.06 -9.65
CA ALA A 164 -2.28 -10.33 -10.76
C ALA A 164 -1.18 -11.13 -11.46
N ALA A 165 -0.29 -11.79 -10.70
CA ALA A 165 0.77 -12.63 -11.23
C ALA A 165 0.21 -13.87 -11.95
N ALA A 166 -0.79 -14.54 -11.38
CA ALA A 166 -1.45 -15.69 -11.99
C ALA A 166 -2.09 -15.31 -13.33
N ARG A 167 -2.79 -14.17 -13.38
CA ARG A 167 -3.39 -13.67 -14.61
C ARG A 167 -2.34 -13.28 -15.66
N GLN A 168 -1.27 -12.61 -15.27
CA GLN A 168 -0.16 -12.27 -16.18
C GLN A 168 0.37 -13.53 -16.86
N LYS A 169 0.64 -14.59 -16.09
CA LYS A 169 1.08 -15.88 -16.62
C LYS A 169 0.08 -16.48 -17.61
N GLN A 170 -1.21 -16.50 -17.27
CA GLN A 170 -2.25 -17.02 -18.17
C GLN A 170 -2.31 -16.27 -19.51
N LEU A 171 -2.18 -14.94 -19.48
CA LEU A 171 -2.18 -14.13 -20.69
C LEU A 171 -0.94 -14.39 -21.55
N GLU A 172 0.23 -14.57 -20.93
CA GLU A 172 1.47 -14.91 -21.63
C GLU A 172 1.40 -16.29 -22.29
N ASP A 173 0.89 -17.30 -21.58
CA ASP A 173 0.72 -18.65 -22.10
C ASP A 173 -0.21 -18.66 -23.33
N ILE A 174 -1.34 -17.96 -23.25
CA ILE A 174 -2.33 -17.87 -24.34
C ILE A 174 -1.80 -17.05 -25.51
N LEU A 175 -1.03 -15.99 -25.27
CA LEU A 175 -0.44 -15.15 -26.32
C LEU A 175 0.40 -15.98 -27.30
N VAL A 176 1.18 -16.93 -26.80
CA VAL A 176 2.04 -17.78 -27.63
C VAL A 176 1.21 -18.57 -28.64
N LEU A 177 0.15 -19.24 -28.16
CA LEU A 177 -0.73 -20.05 -29.00
C LEU A 177 -1.56 -19.18 -29.96
N ALA A 178 -2.12 -18.08 -29.46
CA ALA A 178 -2.91 -17.15 -30.26
C ALA A 178 -2.09 -16.53 -31.40
N LYS A 179 -0.83 -16.18 -31.12
CA LYS A 179 0.12 -15.69 -32.12
C LYS A 179 0.41 -16.75 -33.18
N GLN A 180 0.75 -17.97 -32.76
CA GLN A 180 1.04 -19.06 -33.69
C GLN A 180 -0.14 -19.35 -34.61
N PHE A 181 -1.36 -19.45 -34.06
CA PHE A 181 -2.56 -19.62 -34.86
C PHE A 181 -2.76 -18.47 -35.84
N HIS A 182 -2.67 -17.23 -35.38
CA HIS A 182 -2.85 -16.05 -36.23
C HIS A 182 -1.85 -16.01 -37.40
N GLU A 183 -0.57 -16.24 -37.14
CA GLU A 183 0.48 -16.23 -38.17
C GLU A 183 0.35 -17.39 -39.18
N THR A 184 -0.22 -18.52 -38.76
CA THR A 184 -0.49 -19.65 -39.69
C THR A 184 -1.79 -19.49 -40.47
N ALA A 185 -2.82 -18.88 -39.87
CA ALA A 185 -4.14 -18.75 -40.47
C ALA A 185 -4.23 -17.58 -41.47
N GLU A 186 -3.51 -16.48 -41.22
CA GLU A 186 -3.56 -15.27 -42.06
C GLU A 186 -3.18 -15.56 -43.53
N PRO A 187 -2.05 -16.23 -43.86
CA PRO A 187 -1.71 -16.52 -45.25
C PRO A 187 -2.73 -17.43 -45.96
N ILE A 188 -3.33 -18.37 -45.22
CA ILE A 188 -4.36 -19.26 -45.75
C ILE A 188 -5.63 -18.45 -46.07
N SER A 189 -6.04 -17.57 -45.16
CA SER A 189 -7.21 -16.70 -45.34
C SER A 189 -7.04 -15.76 -46.53
N ASP A 190 -5.84 -15.19 -46.70
CA ASP A 190 -5.50 -14.35 -47.85
C ASP A 190 -5.55 -15.14 -49.16
N PHE A 191 -4.94 -16.34 -49.18
CA PHE A 191 -4.96 -17.21 -50.34
C PHE A 191 -6.39 -17.59 -50.75
N LEU A 192 -7.22 -17.99 -49.77
CA LEU A 192 -8.63 -18.33 -50.00
C LEU A 192 -9.37 -17.12 -50.57
N SER A 193 -9.27 -15.95 -49.94
CA SER A 193 -9.93 -14.72 -50.39
C SER A 193 -9.54 -14.33 -51.81
N VAL A 194 -8.25 -14.43 -52.15
CA VAL A 194 -7.76 -14.14 -53.51
C VAL A 194 -8.29 -15.16 -54.51
N THR A 195 -8.28 -16.44 -54.15
CA THR A 195 -8.70 -17.54 -55.04
C THR A 195 -10.21 -17.51 -55.28
N GLU A 196 -11.02 -17.28 -54.25
CA GLU A 196 -12.47 -17.12 -54.35
C GLU A 196 -12.83 -15.93 -55.25
N LYS A 197 -12.16 -14.78 -55.07
CA LYS A 197 -12.36 -13.61 -55.94
C LYS A 197 -11.98 -13.90 -57.40
N LYS A 198 -10.90 -14.65 -57.64
CA LYS A 198 -10.52 -15.05 -59.00
C LYS A 198 -11.58 -15.96 -59.63
N LEU A 199 -12.10 -16.92 -58.85
CA LEU A 199 -13.13 -17.85 -59.32
C LEU A 199 -14.46 -17.16 -59.60
N ALA A 200 -14.88 -16.23 -58.73
CA ALA A 200 -16.10 -15.44 -58.92
C ALA A 200 -16.03 -14.53 -60.16
N ASN A 201 -14.83 -14.10 -60.55
CA ASN A 201 -14.58 -13.29 -61.75
C ASN A 201 -14.19 -14.12 -62.98
N SER A 202 -14.27 -15.46 -62.93
CA SER A 202 -13.99 -16.33 -64.07
C SER A 202 -15.00 -16.11 -65.20
N GLU A 203 -14.55 -16.25 -66.45
CA GLU A 203 -15.45 -16.18 -67.61
C GLU A 203 -16.57 -17.23 -67.50
N PRO A 204 -17.79 -16.92 -67.99
CA PRO A 204 -18.84 -17.92 -68.13
C PRO A 204 -18.39 -19.14 -68.95
N VAL A 205 -19.02 -20.28 -68.69
CA VAL A 205 -18.75 -21.52 -69.42
C VAL A 205 -18.95 -21.29 -70.92
N GLY A 206 -17.91 -21.55 -71.71
CA GLY A 206 -17.99 -21.45 -73.16
C GLY A 206 -18.94 -22.50 -73.75
N THR A 207 -19.51 -22.23 -74.93
CA THR A 207 -20.39 -23.19 -75.63
C THR A 207 -19.67 -24.07 -76.64
N GLN A 208 -18.40 -23.78 -76.96
CA GLN A 208 -17.58 -24.53 -77.91
C GLN A 208 -16.65 -25.51 -77.20
N THR A 209 -16.56 -26.75 -77.68
CA THR A 209 -15.71 -27.80 -77.10
C THR A 209 -14.26 -27.37 -76.89
N ALA A 210 -13.65 -26.66 -77.85
CA ALA A 210 -12.27 -26.17 -77.72
C ALA A 210 -12.13 -25.12 -76.60
N LYS A 211 -13.09 -24.19 -76.48
CA LYS A 211 -13.10 -23.18 -75.42
C LYS A 211 -13.33 -23.82 -74.04
N ILE A 212 -14.22 -24.81 -73.96
CA ILE A 212 -14.44 -25.60 -72.74
C ILE A 212 -13.16 -26.34 -72.35
N GLN A 213 -12.47 -26.99 -73.30
CA GLN A 213 -11.21 -27.69 -73.04
C GLN A 213 -10.12 -26.74 -72.53
N GLN A 214 -10.00 -25.55 -73.12
CA GLN A 214 -9.07 -24.51 -72.67
C GLN A 214 -9.41 -24.03 -71.25
N GLN A 215 -10.69 -23.79 -70.94
CA GLN A 215 -11.15 -23.41 -69.61
C GLN A 215 -10.86 -24.49 -68.57
N ILE A 216 -11.04 -25.78 -68.92
CA ILE A 216 -10.70 -26.93 -68.06
C ILE A 216 -9.19 -26.95 -67.78
N THR A 217 -8.34 -26.83 -68.79
CA THR A 217 -6.88 -26.83 -68.60
C THR A 217 -6.43 -25.68 -67.69
N ARG A 218 -7.02 -24.49 -67.85
CA ARG A 218 -6.70 -23.33 -67.01
C ARG A 218 -7.13 -23.50 -65.55
N HIS A 219 -8.24 -24.18 -65.27
CA HIS A 219 -8.71 -24.42 -63.89
C HIS A 219 -8.03 -25.62 -63.21
N LYS A 220 -7.37 -26.50 -63.97
CA LYS A 220 -6.58 -27.61 -63.44
C LYS A 220 -5.14 -27.25 -63.11
N ALA A 221 -4.65 -26.10 -63.59
CA ALA A 221 -3.30 -25.58 -63.38
C ALA A 221 -3.26 -24.68 -62.13
#